data_AF-A0A960E7A8-F1
#
_entry.id   AF-A0A960E7A8-F1
#
_cell.length_a   1.000
_cell.length_b   1.000
_cell.length_c   1.000
_cell.angle_alpha   90.00
_cell.angle_beta   90.00
_cell.angle_gamma   90.00
#
_symmetry.space_group_name_H-M   'P 1'
#
loop_
_entity.id
_entity.type
_entity.pdbx_description
1 polymer ?
#
loop_
_entity_poly.entity_id
_entity_poly.type
_entity_poly.pdbx_seq_one_letter_code
_entity_poly.pdbx_strand_id
1 'polypeptide(L)'
;MIRMYVRRLTGGRWPSIRRGEQLACPEVARLLQQFVDDEVDDPVVVEALSAHVDHCAPCGYEAETFRSIKVALAARRVPVEPDSVDRLRSFGSSLMRES
;
A
#
# COMPACT_ATOMS: atom_id res chain seq x y z
N MET A 1 11.18 -14.49 11.64
CA MET A 1 11.16 -13.06 12.00
C MET A 1 10.23 -12.34 11.03
N ILE A 2 8.96 -12.15 11.39
CA ILE A 2 8.02 -11.36 10.57
C ILE A 2 8.21 -9.91 11.01
N ARG A 3 8.85 -9.10 10.17
CA ARG A 3 9.14 -7.70 10.45
C ARG A 3 7.86 -6.91 10.16
N MET A 4 6.96 -6.84 11.14
CA MET A 4 5.73 -6.05 11.07
C MET A 4 6.09 -4.56 11.02
N TYR A 5 6.27 -4.00 9.82
CA TYR A 5 6.36 -2.57 9.60
C TYR A 5 4.95 -1.98 9.56
N VAL A 6 4.32 -1.84 10.73
CA VAL A 6 3.15 -0.99 10.86
C VAL A 6 3.65 0.45 10.96
N ARG A 7 3.53 1.26 9.90
CA ARG A 7 3.71 2.71 10.04
C ARG A 7 2.87 3.56 9.07
N ARG A 8 1.82 4.12 9.69
CA ARG A 8 1.27 5.48 9.62
C ARG A 8 0.83 6.06 8.26
N LEU A 9 -0.48 6.34 8.26
CA LEU A 9 -1.27 7.18 7.37
C LEU A 9 -0.57 8.50 6.97
N THR A 10 -0.62 8.78 5.66
CA THR A 10 -0.50 10.07 4.96
C THR A 10 0.82 10.84 5.12
N GLY A 11 1.62 10.90 4.03
CA GLY A 11 2.72 11.86 3.85
C GLY A 11 4.13 11.26 3.87
N GLY A 12 4.34 10.08 3.29
CA GLY A 12 5.66 9.47 3.19
C GLY A 12 6.61 10.28 2.31
N ARG A 13 7.80 10.60 2.82
CA ARG A 13 8.91 11.12 2.00
C ARG A 13 9.39 9.98 1.11
N TRP A 14 8.92 9.94 -0.13
CA TRP A 14 9.41 9.02 -1.13
C TRP A 14 10.90 9.20 -1.40
N PRO A 15 11.62 8.16 -1.82
CA PRO A 15 12.96 8.35 -2.33
C PRO A 15 12.92 9.34 -3.49
N SER A 16 13.83 10.30 -3.47
CA SER A 16 13.97 11.29 -4.55
C SER A 16 14.64 10.64 -5.75
N ILE A 17 13.87 9.89 -6.53
CA ILE A 17 14.28 9.26 -7.78
C ILE A 17 13.78 10.07 -8.98
N ARG A 18 14.52 10.04 -10.08
CA ARG A 18 14.09 10.64 -11.35
C ARG A 18 13.35 9.63 -12.21
N ARG A 19 12.55 10.13 -13.16
CA ARG A 19 11.92 9.29 -14.18
C ARG A 19 12.99 8.49 -14.94
N GLY A 20 12.78 7.17 -15.04
CA GLY A 20 13.70 6.24 -15.70
C GLY A 20 14.85 5.73 -14.82
N GLU A 21 14.97 6.20 -13.58
CA GLU A 21 15.92 5.68 -12.61
C GLU A 21 15.40 4.36 -12.00
N GLN A 22 16.29 3.38 -11.79
CA GLN A 22 15.93 2.09 -11.22
C GLN A 22 16.23 2.04 -9.72
N LEU A 23 15.31 1.45 -8.96
CA LEU A 23 15.53 1.13 -7.55
C LEU A 23 16.35 -0.15 -7.42
N ALA A 24 17.22 -0.21 -6.42
CA ALA A 24 17.89 -1.43 -6.02
C ALA A 24 16.96 -2.32 -5.16
N CYS A 25 17.19 -3.64 -5.14
CA CYS A 25 16.34 -4.58 -4.38
C CYS A 25 16.12 -4.17 -2.91
N PRO A 26 17.12 -3.66 -2.15
CA PRO A 26 16.90 -3.21 -0.77
C PRO A 26 15.98 -2.00 -0.64
N GLU A 27 15.88 -1.16 -1.66
CA GLU A 27 14.97 0.00 -1.69
C GLU A 27 13.56 -0.46 -2.02
N VAL A 28 13.42 -1.36 -3.00
CA VAL A 28 12.16 -2.01 -3.35
C VAL A 28 11.59 -2.76 -2.16
N ALA A 29 12.38 -3.60 -1.49
CA ALA A 29 11.94 -4.38 -0.33
C ALA A 29 11.39 -3.51 0.82
N ARG A 30 11.84 -2.26 0.96
CA ARG A 30 11.31 -1.32 1.97
C ARG A 30 9.94 -0.74 1.59
N LEU A 31 9.68 -0.58 0.30
CA LEU A 31 8.46 0.02 -0.25
C LEU A 31 7.44 -1.02 -0.71
N LEU A 32 7.84 -2.29 -0.81
CA LEU A 32 7.08 -3.34 -1.47
C LEU A 32 5.69 -3.55 -0.89
N GLN A 33 5.55 -3.49 0.44
CA GLN A 33 4.23 -3.65 1.07
C GLN A 33 3.32 -2.45 0.78
N GLN A 34 3.83 -1.22 0.87
CA GLN A 34 3.06 -0.01 0.52
C GLN A 34 2.64 -0.03 -0.95
N PHE A 35 3.51 -0.51 -1.83
CA PHE A 35 3.22 -0.68 -3.25
C PHE A 35 2.12 -1.72 -3.51
N VAL A 36 2.19 -2.89 -2.87
CA VAL A 36 1.14 -3.92 -2.95
C VAL A 36 -0.18 -3.46 -2.29
N ASP A 37 -0.08 -2.50 -1.36
CA ASP A 37 -1.23 -1.91 -0.68
C ASP A 37 -1.82 -0.68 -1.38
N ASP A 38 -1.32 -0.30 -2.56
CA ASP A 38 -1.74 0.88 -3.32
C ASP A 38 -1.59 2.19 -2.51
N GLU A 39 -0.63 2.22 -1.58
CA GLU A 39 -0.35 3.35 -0.69
C GLU A 39 0.78 4.27 -1.21
N VAL A 40 1.37 3.95 -2.38
CA VAL A 40 2.37 4.79 -3.04
C VAL A 40 1.68 5.79 -3.97
N ASP A 41 1.77 7.08 -3.64
CA ASP A 41 1.10 8.16 -4.38
C ASP A 41 2.02 8.94 -5.33
N ASP A 42 3.34 8.71 -5.30
CA ASP A 42 4.30 9.28 -6.26
C ASP A 42 4.37 8.43 -7.54
N PRO A 43 3.94 8.95 -8.71
CA PRO A 43 3.90 8.19 -9.95
C PRO A 43 5.26 7.69 -10.43
N VAL A 44 6.34 8.44 -10.16
CA VAL A 44 7.70 8.05 -10.55
C VAL A 44 8.15 6.84 -9.74
N VAL A 45 7.81 6.82 -8.46
CA VAL A 45 8.10 5.71 -7.54
C VAL A 45 7.28 4.48 -7.92
N VAL A 46 6.00 4.65 -8.24
CA VAL A 46 5.13 3.56 -8.74
C VAL A 46 5.72 2.95 -10.01
N GLU A 47 6.15 3.77 -10.97
CA GLU A 47 6.76 3.33 -12.23
C GLU A 47 8.05 2.53 -11.96
N ALA A 48 8.95 3.05 -11.13
CA ALA A 48 10.21 2.39 -10.80
C ALA A 48 10.01 1.07 -10.04
N LEU A 49 9.04 1.01 -9.12
CA LEU A 49 8.68 -0.22 -8.39
C LEU A 49 8.08 -1.27 -9.31
N SER A 50 7.14 -0.87 -10.18
CA SER A 50 6.54 -1.76 -11.17
C SER A 50 7.60 -2.35 -12.08
N ALA A 51 8.46 -1.50 -12.66
CA ALA A 51 9.54 -1.93 -13.53
C ALA A 51 10.49 -2.92 -12.83
N HIS A 52 10.86 -2.67 -11.57
CA HIS A 52 11.75 -3.59 -10.84
C HIS A 52 11.06 -4.93 -10.54
N VAL A 53 9.82 -4.90 -10.03
CA VAL A 53 9.07 -6.12 -9.67
C VAL A 53 8.85 -7.02 -10.88
N ASP A 54 8.64 -6.44 -12.06
CA ASP A 54 8.45 -7.19 -13.31
C ASP A 54 9.73 -7.87 -13.81
N HIS A 55 10.91 -7.32 -13.51
CA HIS A 55 12.20 -7.81 -14.04
C HIS A 55 13.06 -8.55 -13.00
N CYS A 56 12.81 -8.39 -11.71
CA CYS A 56 13.58 -8.99 -10.63
C CYS A 56 12.80 -10.13 -9.98
N ALA A 57 13.18 -11.38 -10.28
CA ALA A 57 12.46 -12.55 -9.79
C ALA A 57 12.30 -12.60 -8.25
N PRO A 58 13.33 -12.34 -7.41
CA PRO A 58 13.17 -12.30 -5.96
C PRO A 58 12.11 -11.31 -5.48
N CYS A 59 12.12 -10.08 -6.00
CA CYS A 59 11.15 -9.05 -5.62
C CYS A 59 9.76 -9.35 -6.17
N GLY A 60 9.67 -9.95 -7.36
CA GLY A 60 8.43 -10.47 -7.93
C GLY A 60 7.75 -11.52 -7.06
N TYR A 61 8.51 -12.51 -6.57
CA TYR A 61 8.00 -13.54 -5.67
C TYR A 61 7.56 -12.97 -4.30
N GLU A 62 8.30 -12.02 -3.76
CA GLU A 62 7.92 -11.36 -2.50
C GLU A 62 6.64 -10.53 -2.66
N ALA A 63 6.50 -9.80 -3.77
CA ALA A 63 5.28 -9.06 -4.10
C ALA A 63 4.07 -10.00 -4.17
N GLU A 64 4.22 -11.13 -4.84
CA GLU A 64 3.16 -12.12 -4.98
C GLU A 64 2.79 -12.78 -3.64
N THR A 65 3.78 -13.00 -2.78
CA THR A 65 3.55 -13.47 -1.41
C THR A 65 2.70 -12.48 -0.63
N PHE A 66 3.00 -11.18 -0.69
CA PHE A 66 2.19 -10.15 -0.03
C PHE A 66 0.77 -10.06 -0.60
N ARG A 67 0.59 -10.14 -1.93
CA ARG A 67 -0.74 -10.19 -2.55
C ARG A 67 -1.54 -11.40 -2.07
N SER A 68 -0.92 -12.56 -2.03
CA SER A 68 -1.56 -13.80 -1.54
C SER A 68 -1.99 -13.69 -0.08
N ILE A 69 -1.15 -13.09 0.78
CA ILE A 69 -1.49 -12.82 2.18
C ILE A 69 -2.68 -11.85 2.25
N LYS A 70 -2.67 -10.75 1.49
CA LYS A 70 -3.75 -9.77 1.44
C LYS A 70 -5.09 -10.41 1.03
N VAL A 71 -5.08 -11.24 -0.01
CA VAL A 71 -6.26 -12.01 -0.44
C VAL A 71 -6.74 -12.95 0.66
N ALA A 72 -5.84 -13.71 1.29
CA ALA A 72 -6.19 -14.63 2.37
C ALA A 72 -6.78 -13.92 3.59
N LEU A 73 -6.26 -12.74 3.95
CA LEU A 73 -6.80 -11.90 5.02
C LEU A 73 -8.17 -11.34 4.65
N ALA A 74 -8.34 -10.85 3.42
CA ALA A 74 -9.61 -10.35 2.92
C ALA A 74 -10.69 -11.44 2.90
N ALA A 75 -10.34 -12.69 2.55
CA ALA A 75 -11.26 -13.82 2.55
C ALA A 75 -11.76 -14.20 3.96
N ARG A 76 -10.99 -13.88 5.00
CA ARG A 76 -11.33 -14.16 6.40
C ARG A 76 -12.02 -12.98 7.10
N ARG A 77 -12.23 -11.87 6.40
CA ARG A 77 -12.84 -10.67 7.00
C ARG A 77 -14.27 -10.96 7.43
N VAL A 78 -14.64 -10.50 8.62
CA VAL A 78 -16.03 -10.47 9.04
C VAL A 78 -16.75 -9.46 8.14
N PRO A 79 -17.92 -9.79 7.57
CA PRO A 79 -18.72 -8.82 6.82
C PRO A 79 -18.99 -7.57 7.67
N VAL A 80 -18.78 -6.40 7.07
CA VAL A 80 -19.18 -5.15 7.71
C VAL A 80 -20.69 -5.05 7.62
N GLU A 81 -21.35 -4.76 8.74
CA GLU A 81 -22.79 -4.50 8.78
C GLU A 81 -23.14 -3.40 7.76
N PRO A 82 -24.11 -3.62 6.83
CA PRO A 82 -24.37 -2.72 5.70
C PRO A 82 -24.51 -1.24 6.11
N ASP A 83 -25.18 -0.99 7.23
CA ASP A 83 -25.48 0.35 7.72
C ASP A 83 -24.27 1.05 8.38
N SER A 84 -23.16 0.35 8.57
CA SER A 84 -21.97 0.92 9.22
C SER A 84 -21.33 2.01 8.38
N VAL A 85 -21.34 1.87 7.05
CA VAL A 85 -20.78 2.88 6.14
C VAL A 85 -21.65 4.13 6.14
N ASP A 86 -22.97 3.99 6.16
CA ASP A 86 -23.89 5.12 6.16
C ASP A 86 -23.87 5.89 7.49
N ARG A 87 -23.70 5.18 8.61
CA ARG A 87 -23.44 5.80 9.92
C ARG A 87 -22.14 6.61 9.91
N LEU A 88 -21.05 6.06 9.36
CA LEU A 88 -19.78 6.77 9.24
C LEU A 88 -19.88 8.03 8.35
N ARG A 89 -20.58 7.93 7.21
CA ARG A 89 -20.82 9.09 6.32
C ARG A 89 -21.65 10.18 7.00
N SER A 90 -22.69 9.78 7.72
CA SER A 90 -23.57 10.70 8.45
C SER A 90 -22.79 11.44 9.54
N PHE A 91 -21.94 10.73 10.28
CA PHE A 91 -21.05 11.31 11.28
C PHE A 91 -20.03 12.27 10.67
N GLY A 92 -19.37 11.90 9.57
CA GLY A 92 -18.46 12.82 8.86
C GLY A 92 -19.16 14.11 8.41
N SER A 93 -20.40 13.98 7.95
CA SER A 93 -21.21 15.13 7.54
C SER A 93 -21.66 16.02 8.71
N SER A 94 -21.87 15.47 9.91
CA SER A 94 -22.19 16.29 11.10
C SER A 94 -20.97 17.09 11.56
N LEU A 95 -19.77 16.49 11.54
CA LEU A 95 -18.53 17.19 11.89
C LEU A 95 -18.26 18.43 11.02
N MET A 96 -18.59 18.37 9.72
CA MET A 96 -18.42 19.50 8.80
C MET A 96 -19.48 20.61 8.96
N ARG A 97 -20.59 20.32 9.64
CA ARG A 97 -21.68 21.29 9.88
C ARG A 97 -21.50 22.07 11.19
N GLU A 98 -20.74 21.52 12.13
CA GLU A 98 -20.45 22.12 13.44
C GLU A 98 -19.13 22.92 13.47
N SER A 99 -18.41 22.99 12.34
CA SER A 99 -17.17 23.74 12.13
C SER A 99 -17.40 25.04 11.37
#